data_AF-A0A7X1NDE9-F1
#
_entry.id   AF-A0A7X1NDE9-F1
#
_cell.length_a   1.000
_cell.length_b   1.000
_cell.length_c   1.000
_cell.angle_alpha   90.00
_cell.angle_beta   90.00
_cell.angle_gamma   90.00
#
_symmetry.space_group_name_H-M   'P 1'
#
loop_
_entity.id
_entity.type
_entity.pdbx_description
1 polymer ?
#
loop_
_entity_poly.entity_id
_entity_poly.type
_entity_poly.pdbx_seq_one_letter_code
_entity_poly.pdbx_strand_id
1 'polypeptide(L)'
;MLYQFHEFQRALLSPLTAWAQAASKSFANPASPFAYVPGATRLSAGYELLYRLGKDYEKPEFNLHQIVKDGRNIPIVEQTIVEKPFCRLLRFKRYSDDSDAVTQ
;
A
#
# COMPACT_ATOMS: atom_id res chain seq x y z
N MET A 1 -27.18 11.29 0.81
CA MET A 1 -27.35 11.28 -0.66
C MET A 1 -26.06 11.51 -1.41
N LEU A 2 -25.24 12.53 -1.10
CA LEU A 2 -23.96 12.78 -1.81
C LEU A 2 -22.99 11.59 -1.75
N TYR A 3 -22.91 10.90 -0.61
CA TYR A 3 -22.12 9.68 -0.48
C TYR A 3 -22.58 8.55 -1.40
N GLN A 4 -23.90 8.33 -1.55
CA GLN A 4 -24.43 7.33 -2.49
C GLN A 4 -24.10 7.66 -3.95
N PHE A 5 -24.10 8.94 -4.32
CA PHE A 5 -23.71 9.37 -5.65
C PHE A 5 -22.21 9.13 -5.90
N HIS A 6 -21.37 9.39 -4.90
CA HIS A 6 -19.94 9.11 -4.95
C HIS A 6 -19.66 7.59 -5.04
N GLU A 7 -20.32 6.77 -4.23
CA GLU A 7 -20.22 5.31 -4.30
C GLU A 7 -20.72 4.76 -5.64
N PHE A 8 -21.78 5.35 -6.22
CA PHE A 8 -22.25 4.98 -7.55
C PHE A 8 -21.21 5.27 -8.64
N GLN A 9 -20.59 6.46 -8.62
CA GLN A 9 -19.50 6.81 -9.54
C GLN A 9 -18.30 5.87 -9.38
N ARG A 10 -17.95 5.52 -8.14
CA ARG A 10 -16.86 4.58 -7.84
C ARG A 10 -17.18 3.16 -8.31
N ALA A 11 -18.40 2.68 -8.07
CA ALA A 11 -18.86 1.38 -8.54
C ALA A 11 -18.82 1.27 -10.08
N LEU A 12 -19.20 2.33 -10.78
CA LEU A 12 -19.10 2.42 -12.25
C LEU A 12 -17.65 2.35 -12.76
N LEU A 13 -16.69 2.88 -12.00
CA LEU A 13 -15.27 2.84 -12.37
C LEU A 13 -14.58 1.52 -12.00
N SER A 14 -15.15 0.72 -11.09
CA SER A 14 -14.57 -0.58 -10.69
C SER A 14 -14.31 -1.59 -11.83
N PRO A 15 -15.17 -1.76 -12.86
CA PRO A 15 -14.85 -2.64 -13.98
C PRO A 15 -13.69 -2.10 -14.84
N LEU A 16 -13.59 -0.77 -14.97
CA LEU A 16 -12.50 -0.13 -15.73
C LEU A 16 -11.15 -0.36 -15.04
N THR A 17 -11.11 -0.31 -13.71
CA THR A 17 -9.87 -0.52 -12.95
C THR A 17 -9.43 -1.98 -13.01
N ALA A 18 -10.35 -2.93 -12.90
CA ALA A 18 -10.06 -4.35 -13.08
C ALA A 18 -9.51 -4.65 -14.48
N TRP A 19 -10.09 -4.04 -15.51
CA TRP A 19 -9.59 -4.15 -16.89
C TRP A 19 -8.18 -3.53 -17.03
N ALA A 20 -7.94 -2.35 -16.48
CA ALA A 20 -6.63 -1.69 -16.49
C ALA A 20 -5.55 -2.56 -15.82
N GLN A 21 -5.89 -3.23 -14.71
CA GLN A 21 -4.98 -4.17 -14.05
C GLN A 21 -4.62 -5.37 -14.94
N ALA A 22 -5.62 -5.95 -15.62
CA ALA A 22 -5.41 -7.06 -16.53
C ALA A 22 -4.56 -6.64 -17.74
N ALA A 23 -4.88 -5.49 -18.35
CA ALA A 23 -4.13 -4.93 -19.46
C ALA A 23 -2.66 -4.68 -19.08
N SER A 24 -2.41 -4.03 -17.94
CA SER A 24 -1.05 -3.79 -17.43
C SER A 24 -0.24 -5.08 -17.31
N LYS A 25 -0.84 -6.15 -16.75
CA LYS A 25 -0.22 -7.47 -16.61
C LYS A 25 0.03 -8.15 -17.96
N SER A 26 -0.89 -8.04 -18.91
CA SER A 26 -0.71 -8.60 -20.26
C SER A 26 0.48 -7.97 -20.99
N PHE A 27 0.69 -6.66 -20.87
CA PHE A 27 1.84 -5.98 -21.48
C PHE A 27 3.15 -6.16 -20.69
N ALA A 28 3.09 -6.54 -19.40
CA ALA A 28 4.27 -6.76 -18.56
C ALA A 28 4.77 -8.23 -18.56
N ASN A 29 3.88 -9.21 -18.76
CA ASN A 29 4.22 -10.62 -18.62
C ASN A 29 4.97 -11.16 -19.85
N PRO A 30 6.22 -11.67 -19.70
CA PRO A 30 7.00 -12.23 -20.80
C PRO A 30 6.34 -13.42 -21.52
N ALA A 31 5.43 -14.14 -20.84
CA ALA A 31 4.65 -15.22 -21.43
C ALA A 31 3.50 -14.73 -22.32
N SER A 32 3.19 -13.42 -22.31
CA SER A 32 2.16 -12.83 -23.16
C SER A 32 2.76 -12.32 -24.47
N PRO A 33 2.12 -12.58 -25.62
CA PRO A 33 2.52 -11.99 -26.90
C PRO A 33 2.53 -10.46 -26.89
N PHE A 34 1.70 -9.84 -26.04
CA PHE A 34 1.60 -8.38 -25.92
C PHE A 34 2.84 -7.72 -25.31
N ALA A 35 3.67 -8.47 -24.58
CA ALA A 35 4.89 -7.92 -23.97
C ALA A 35 5.98 -7.56 -24.99
N TYR A 36 5.90 -8.08 -26.22
CA TYR A 36 6.90 -7.87 -27.27
C TYR A 36 6.51 -6.74 -28.25
N VAL A 37 5.34 -6.12 -28.07
CA VAL A 37 4.89 -5.01 -28.92
C VAL A 37 5.79 -3.78 -28.69
N PRO A 38 6.15 -3.02 -29.74
CA PRO A 38 6.91 -1.79 -29.56
C PRO A 38 6.23 -0.84 -28.57
N GLY A 39 6.92 -0.49 -27.49
CA GLY A 39 6.37 0.37 -26.44
C GLY A 39 5.49 -0.35 -25.41
N ALA A 40 5.47 -1.69 -25.37
CA ALA A 40 4.73 -2.47 -24.36
C ALA A 40 4.99 -2.02 -22.92
N THR A 41 6.24 -1.69 -22.57
CA THR A 41 6.58 -1.17 -21.23
C THR A 41 5.86 0.16 -20.92
N ARG A 42 5.74 1.06 -21.90
CA ARG A 42 5.04 2.34 -21.73
C ARG A 42 3.53 2.14 -21.59
N LEU A 43 2.95 1.24 -22.38
CA LEU A 43 1.55 0.87 -22.29
C LEU A 43 1.23 0.21 -20.94
N SER A 44 2.07 -0.72 -20.49
CA SER A 44 1.95 -1.37 -19.19
C SER A 44 1.96 -0.36 -18.04
N ALA A 45 2.91 0.58 -18.05
CA ALA A 45 2.98 1.64 -17.05
C ALA A 45 1.77 2.59 -17.09
N GLY A 46 1.26 2.92 -18.28
CA GLY A 46 0.05 3.73 -18.44
C GLY A 46 -1.19 3.05 -17.85
N TYR A 47 -1.38 1.76 -18.15
CA TYR A 47 -2.46 0.96 -17.56
C TYR A 47 -2.29 0.75 -16.05
N GLU A 48 -1.05 0.64 -15.57
CA GLU A 48 -0.78 0.58 -14.14
C GLU A 48 -1.19 1.89 -13.45
N LEU A 49 -0.82 3.05 -13.99
CA LEU A 49 -1.26 4.35 -13.45
C LEU A 49 -2.79 4.47 -13.44
N LEU A 50 -3.45 4.07 -14.53
CA LEU A 50 -4.92 4.06 -14.61
C LEU A 50 -5.55 3.16 -13.55
N TYR A 51 -4.96 1.98 -13.31
CA TYR A 51 -5.39 1.10 -12.23
C TYR A 51 -5.22 1.76 -10.86
N ARG A 52 -4.09 2.43 -10.61
CA ARG A 52 -3.84 3.13 -9.33
C ARG A 52 -4.83 4.27 -9.07
N LEU A 53 -5.32 4.94 -10.11
CA LEU A 53 -6.26 6.05 -9.96
C LEU A 53 -7.64 5.62 -9.44
N GLY A 54 -8.12 4.45 -9.85
CA GLY A 54 -9.43 3.95 -9.41
C GLY A 54 -9.35 2.81 -8.39
N LYS A 55 -8.15 2.46 -7.94
CA LYS A 55 -7.96 1.52 -6.83
C LYS A 55 -8.06 2.28 -5.52
N ASP A 56 -8.89 1.78 -4.61
CA ASP A 56 -8.87 2.24 -3.23
C ASP A 56 -7.58 1.77 -2.55
N TYR A 57 -6.83 2.75 -2.04
CA TYR A 57 -5.70 2.50 -1.16
C TYR A 57 -6.14 2.75 0.27
N GLU A 58 -6.50 1.67 0.95
CA GLU A 58 -6.51 1.70 2.41
C GLU A 58 -5.08 1.86 2.90
N LYS A 59 -4.89 2.64 3.97
CA LYS A 59 -3.58 2.79 4.59
C LYS A 59 -3.19 1.41 5.17
N PRO A 60 -2.12 0.76 4.67
CA PRO A 60 -1.68 -0.49 5.27
C PRO A 60 -1.20 -0.25 6.70
N GLU A 61 -1.48 -1.20 7.58
CA GLU A 61 -0.93 -1.23 8.93
C GLU A 61 0.56 -1.59 8.88
N PHE A 62 1.36 -1.05 9.79
CA PHE A 62 2.78 -1.39 9.87
C PHE A 62 3.01 -2.81 10.36
N ASN A 63 2.06 -3.38 11.12
CA ASN A 63 2.15 -4.73 11.71
C ASN A 63 3.41 -4.95 12.56
N LEU A 64 3.90 -3.89 13.23
CA LEU A 64 5.09 -3.94 14.09
C LEU A 64 4.70 -4.03 15.56
N HIS A 65 4.26 -5.21 16.00
CA HIS A 65 3.84 -5.43 17.40
C HIS A 65 4.97 -5.87 18.33
N GLN A 66 5.96 -6.59 17.81
CA GLN A 66 7.07 -7.13 18.60
C GLN A 66 8.32 -7.31 17.76
N ILE A 67 9.47 -7.26 18.41
CA ILE A 67 10.76 -7.66 17.85
C ILE A 67 11.42 -8.69 18.75
N VAL A 68 12.23 -9.56 18.14
CA VAL A 68 13.08 -10.49 18.89
C VAL A 68 14.48 -9.90 18.96
N LYS A 69 14.98 -9.66 20.17
CA LYS A 69 16.37 -9.24 20.43
C LYS A 69 16.94 -10.13 21.52
N ASP A 70 18.09 -10.74 21.29
CA ASP A 70 18.79 -11.62 22.25
C ASP A 70 17.89 -12.72 22.86
N GLY A 71 17.01 -13.30 22.03
CA GLY A 71 16.05 -14.34 22.45
C GLY A 71 14.85 -13.84 23.27
N ARG A 72 14.71 -12.52 23.45
CA ARG A 72 13.60 -11.89 24.18
C ARG A 72 12.63 -11.22 23.22
N ASN A 73 11.33 -11.41 23.47
CA ASN A 73 10.27 -10.72 22.74
C ASN A 73 10.04 -9.35 23.37
N ILE A 74 10.35 -8.29 22.63
CA ILE A 74 10.18 -6.90 23.08
C ILE A 74 8.95 -6.32 22.37
N PRO A 75 7.88 -5.97 23.10
CA PRO A 75 6.72 -5.32 22.52
C PRO A 75 7.06 -3.91 22.01
N ILE A 76 6.45 -3.55 20.89
CA ILE A 76 6.52 -2.23 20.27
C ILE A 76 5.13 -1.59 20.32
N VAL A 77 5.08 -0.33 20.76
CA VAL A 77 3.87 0.48 20.76
C VAL A 77 4.03 1.63 19.77
N GLU A 78 3.05 1.78 18.89
CA GLU A 78 2.94 2.90 17.97
C GLU A 78 2.38 4.13 18.68
N GLN A 79 3.11 5.24 18.63
CA GLN A 79 2.70 6.52 19.23
C GLN A 79 2.71 7.62 18.17
N THR A 80 1.59 8.34 18.02
CA THR A 80 1.56 9.54 17.15
C THR A 80 2.12 10.72 17.93
N ILE A 81 3.27 11.25 17.49
CA ILE A 81 3.96 12.37 18.16
C ILE A 81 3.50 13.71 17.60
N VAL A 82 3.27 13.79 16.28
CA VAL A 82 2.77 14.99 15.61
C VAL A 82 1.74 14.58 14.58
N GLU A 83 0.63 15.29 14.56
CA GLU A 83 -0.42 15.15 13.56
C GLU A 83 -0.57 16.46 12.78
N LYS A 84 -0.50 16.35 11.46
CA LYS A 84 -0.74 17.43 10.50
C LYS A 84 -1.82 16.97 9.52
N PRO A 85 -2.53 17.90 8.84
CA PRO A 85 -3.62 17.55 7.94
C PRO A 85 -3.28 16.52 6.85
N PHE A 86 -2.01 16.46 6.42
CA PHE A 86 -1.54 15.55 5.35
C PHE A 86 -0.54 14.50 5.82
N CYS A 87 -0.07 14.55 7.07
CA CYS A 87 0.95 13.61 7.53
C CYS A 87 0.92 13.41 9.05
N ARG A 88 1.31 12.21 9.48
CA ARG A 88 1.47 11.85 10.90
C ARG A 88 2.91 11.40 11.13
N LEU A 89 3.54 11.95 12.15
CA LEU A 89 4.83 11.48 12.64
C LEU A 89 4.58 10.41 13.70
N LEU A 90 4.94 9.17 13.38
CA LEU A 90 4.81 8.01 14.27
C LEU A 90 6.15 7.69 14.91
N ARG A 91 6.13 7.40 16.21
CA ARG A 91 7.25 6.86 16.98
C ARG A 91 6.90 5.45 17.43
N PHE A 92 7.80 4.52 17.15
CA PHE A 92 7.71 3.14 17.63
C PHE A 92 8.54 3.01 18.89
N LYS A 93 7.88 2.87 20.05
CA LYS A 93 8.57 2.75 21.35
C LYS A 93 8.61 1.29 21.78
N ARG A 94 9.82 0.83 22.13
CA ARG A 94 10.06 -0.49 22.73
C ARG A 94 9.79 -0.44 24.22
N TYR A 95 9.17 -1.47 24.76
CA TYR A 95 8.97 -1.65 26.20
C TYR A 95 9.64 -2.94 26.66
N SER A 96 10.51 -2.85 27.66
CA SER A 96 11.09 -4.00 28.34
C SER A 96 11.44 -3.59 29.76
N ASP A 97 11.31 -4.52 30.70
CA ASP A 97 11.70 -4.32 32.10
C ASP A 97 13.23 -4.30 32.27
N ASP A 98 13.96 -4.84 31.29
CA ASP A 98 15.42 -4.82 31.25
C ASP A 98 15.92 -3.62 30.42
N SER A 99 16.67 -2.71 31.07
CA SER A 99 17.21 -1.52 30.42
C SER A 99 18.16 -1.84 29.28
N ASP A 100 18.89 -2.96 29.35
CA ASP A 100 19.85 -3.37 28.32
C ASP A 100 19.13 -3.88 27.06
N ALA A 101 17.90 -4.38 27.22
CA ALA A 101 17.06 -4.81 26.10
C ALA A 101 16.48 -3.62 25.32
N VAL A 102 16.22 -2.48 25.97
CA VAL A 102 15.67 -1.25 25.34
C VAL A 102 16.77 -0.39 24.71
N THR A 103 17.99 -0.45 25.25
CA THR A 103 19.10 0.41 24.83
C THR A 103 19.81 -0.17 23.61
N GLN A 104 19.43 0.27 22.41
CA GLN A 104 20.19 0.31 21.14
C GLN A 104 19.26 0.68 19.98
#